data_AF-M4WTZ5-F1
#
_entry.id   AF-M4WTZ5-F1
#
_cell.length_a   1.000
_cell.length_b   1.000
_cell.length_c   1.000
_cell.angle_alpha   90.00
_cell.angle_beta   90.00
_cell.angle_gamma   90.00
#
_symmetry.space_group_name_H-M   'P 1'
#
loop_
_entity.id
_entity.type
_entity.pdbx_description
1 polymer ?
#
loop_
_entity_poly.entity_id
_entity_poly.type
_entity_poly.pdbx_seq_one_letter_code
_entity_poly.pdbx_strand_id
1 'polypeptide(L)'
;MSTAHADTGQPLLRGATWTLTSSCEAKYKCSTIKADGSTELARVEFPYEPVSAKENNGTIEILYSCGTECSATYFILPDNSTSGPYSLVTSIDYEKGTLLSLSKNEIRLFRFAPAEKSAIKSIHVKIPENSTLPSRLVDSQLSNHTYSITYKDASNRKTSITIEQ
;
A
#
# COMPACT_ATOMS: atom_id res chain seq x y z
N MET A 1 27.05 -28.16 -12.43
CA MET A 1 25.85 -28.32 -11.58
C MET A 1 26.07 -27.48 -10.35
N SER A 2 25.49 -26.27 -10.31
CA SER A 2 25.74 -25.30 -9.23
C SER A 2 24.50 -25.21 -8.34
N THR A 3 24.68 -25.59 -7.09
CA THR A 3 23.72 -25.44 -5.99
C THR A 3 23.83 -24.04 -5.36
N ALA A 4 22.70 -23.36 -5.18
CA ALA A 4 22.47 -22.29 -4.19
C ALA A 4 20.93 -22.14 -4.10
N HIS A 5 20.19 -22.57 -3.07
CA HIS A 5 20.15 -22.18 -1.65
C HIS A 5 20.04 -20.67 -1.41
N ALA A 6 18.80 -20.19 -1.28
CA ALA A 6 18.31 -19.36 -0.17
C ALA A 6 16.79 -19.19 -0.31
N ASP A 7 16.02 -20.20 0.11
CA ASP A 7 14.59 -19.99 0.40
C ASP A 7 14.49 -19.56 1.87
N THR A 8 14.76 -18.27 2.11
CA THR A 8 14.43 -17.57 3.35
C THR A 8 13.11 -16.80 3.21
N GLY A 9 12.16 -17.35 2.44
CA GLY A 9 10.79 -16.88 2.42
C GLY A 9 10.11 -17.29 3.73
N GLN A 10 10.30 -16.49 4.78
CA GLN A 10 9.52 -16.64 6.00
C GLN A 10 8.04 -16.56 5.60
N PRO A 11 7.22 -17.61 5.84
CA PRO A 11 5.81 -17.58 5.49
C PRO A 11 5.16 -16.46 6.27
N LEU A 12 4.75 -15.39 5.59
CA LEU A 12 4.34 -14.16 6.26
C LEU A 12 3.10 -14.40 7.14
N LEU A 13 2.26 -15.38 6.81
CA LEU A 13 1.15 -15.85 7.65
C LEU A 13 0.92 -17.36 7.39
N ARG A 14 1.39 -18.22 8.31
CA ARG A 14 1.05 -19.67 8.35
C ARG A 14 0.17 -19.89 9.57
N GLY A 15 -1.11 -20.21 9.36
CA GLY A 15 -2.07 -20.42 10.44
C GLY A 15 -3.54 -20.25 10.04
N ALA A 16 -3.80 -19.56 8.92
CA ALA A 16 -5.11 -19.57 8.26
C ALA A 16 -5.23 -20.81 7.34
N THR A 17 -6.44 -21.13 6.89
CA THR A 17 -6.66 -22.17 5.85
C THR A 17 -5.94 -21.86 4.54
N TRP A 18 -5.46 -20.63 4.37
CA TRP A 18 -4.68 -20.17 3.23
C TRP A 18 -3.23 -19.89 3.63
N THR A 19 -2.36 -19.81 2.61
CA THR A 19 -0.95 -19.43 2.73
C THR A 19 -0.65 -18.25 1.82
N LEU A 20 0.26 -17.38 2.25
CA LEU A 20 0.83 -16.31 1.41
C LEU A 20 2.30 -16.61 1.16
N THR A 21 2.66 -16.75 -0.12
CA THR A 21 4.03 -17.06 -0.54
C THR A 21 4.52 -16.01 -1.50
N SER A 22 5.71 -15.47 -1.24
CA SER A 22 6.38 -14.53 -2.12
C SER A 22 7.60 -15.20 -2.74
N SER A 23 7.78 -15.02 -4.05
CA SER A 23 8.91 -15.58 -4.79
C SER A 23 9.42 -14.61 -5.85
N CYS A 24 10.71 -14.66 -6.14
CA CYS A 24 11.36 -13.85 -7.17
C CYS A 24 12.14 -14.75 -8.12
N GLU A 25 11.75 -14.79 -9.40
CA GLU A 25 12.43 -15.61 -10.42
C GLU A 25 13.73 -14.95 -10.92
N ALA A 26 13.78 -13.61 -10.90
CA ALA A 26 14.91 -12.80 -11.30
C ALA A 26 14.89 -11.45 -10.58
N LYS A 27 15.99 -10.69 -10.69
CA LYS A 27 16.01 -9.27 -10.29
C LYS A 27 14.91 -8.56 -11.11
N TYR A 28 13.92 -7.96 -10.45
CA TYR A 28 12.77 -7.28 -11.08
C TYR A 28 11.55 -8.12 -11.48
N LYS A 29 11.47 -9.40 -11.07
CA LYS A 29 10.27 -10.20 -11.30
C LYS A 29 9.91 -11.03 -10.07
N CYS A 30 9.14 -10.41 -9.19
CA CYS A 30 8.61 -11.01 -7.99
C CYS A 30 7.09 -11.16 -8.07
N SER A 31 6.56 -12.15 -7.37
CA SER A 31 5.13 -12.33 -7.19
C SER A 31 4.81 -12.69 -5.76
N THR A 32 3.61 -12.36 -5.31
CA THR A 32 3.03 -12.85 -4.06
C THR A 32 1.71 -13.50 -4.35
N ILE A 33 1.57 -14.74 -3.89
CA ILE A 33 0.46 -15.62 -4.18
C ILE A 33 -0.24 -15.94 -2.87
N LYS A 34 -1.57 -15.72 -2.84
CA LYS A 34 -2.46 -16.27 -1.82
C LYS A 34 -3.01 -17.59 -2.36
N ALA A 35 -2.85 -18.67 -1.62
CA ALA A 35 -3.30 -20.00 -2.02
C ALA A 35 -4.01 -20.73 -0.87
N ASP A 36 -4.97 -21.59 -1.20
CA ASP A 36 -5.56 -22.58 -0.29
C ASP A 36 -5.14 -23.98 -0.78
N GLY A 37 -4.24 -24.61 -0.03
CA GLY A 37 -3.55 -25.82 -0.47
C GLY A 37 -2.80 -25.60 -1.79
N SER A 38 -3.19 -26.34 -2.83
CA SER A 38 -2.62 -26.21 -4.19
C SER A 38 -3.38 -25.21 -5.08
N THR A 39 -4.46 -24.61 -4.59
CA THR A 39 -5.30 -23.70 -5.37
C THR A 39 -4.84 -22.27 -5.19
N GLU A 40 -4.32 -21.66 -6.25
CA GLU A 40 -4.03 -20.22 -6.28
C GLU A 40 -5.36 -19.43 -6.25
N LEU A 41 -5.50 -18.55 -5.26
CA LEU A 41 -6.67 -17.70 -5.09
C LEU A 41 -6.43 -16.30 -5.64
N ALA A 42 -5.23 -15.75 -5.45
CA ALA A 42 -4.85 -14.42 -5.91
C ALA A 42 -3.34 -14.32 -6.16
N ARG A 43 -2.95 -13.43 -7.07
CA ARG A 43 -1.55 -13.12 -7.39
C ARG A 43 -1.34 -11.64 -7.59
N VAL A 44 -0.28 -11.12 -6.97
CA VAL A 44 0.22 -9.76 -7.18
C VAL A 44 1.64 -9.85 -7.73
N GLU A 45 1.96 -9.09 -8.78
CA GLU A 45 3.29 -9.02 -9.36
C GLU A 45 3.95 -7.68 -9.07
N PHE A 46 5.25 -7.71 -8.74
CA PHE A 46 6.02 -6.52 -8.40
C PHE A 46 7.51 -6.70 -8.75
N PRO A 47 8.28 -5.62 -8.99
CA PRO A 47 9.71 -5.73 -9.25
C PRO A 47 10.56 -6.23 -8.06
N TYR A 48 10.07 -6.16 -6.84
CA TYR A 48 10.85 -6.49 -5.64
C TYR A 48 10.06 -7.37 -4.67
N GLU A 49 10.76 -8.03 -3.77
CA GLU A 49 10.14 -8.81 -2.69
C GLU A 49 9.34 -7.87 -1.77
N PRO A 50 8.20 -8.31 -1.21
CA PRO A 50 7.45 -7.48 -0.27
C PRO A 50 8.25 -7.25 1.02
N VAL A 51 8.14 -6.04 1.55
CA VAL A 51 8.70 -5.65 2.85
C VAL A 51 7.86 -6.22 3.99
N SER A 52 6.54 -6.28 3.79
CA SER A 52 5.62 -6.84 4.78
C SER A 52 4.30 -7.24 4.13
N ALA A 53 3.64 -8.23 4.73
CA ALA A 53 2.23 -8.51 4.49
C ALA A 53 1.51 -8.62 5.84
N LYS A 54 0.28 -8.11 5.90
CA LYS A 54 -0.56 -8.11 7.11
C LYS A 54 -2.01 -8.37 6.73
N GLU A 55 -2.71 -9.12 7.57
CA GLU A 55 -4.16 -9.30 7.44
C GLU A 55 -4.90 -8.34 8.37
N ASN A 56 -5.90 -7.64 7.83
CA ASN A 56 -6.83 -6.78 8.58
C ASN A 56 -8.23 -6.91 7.97
N ASN A 57 -9.22 -7.26 8.80
CA ASN A 57 -10.63 -7.39 8.38
C ASN A 57 -10.82 -8.26 7.11
N GLY A 58 -10.10 -9.39 7.02
CA GLY A 58 -10.14 -10.30 5.86
C GLY A 58 -9.48 -9.77 4.58
N THR A 59 -8.88 -8.57 4.65
CA THR A 59 -8.06 -7.99 3.58
C THR A 59 -6.59 -8.20 3.91
N ILE A 60 -5.81 -8.64 2.93
CA ILE A 60 -4.35 -8.74 3.08
C ILE A 60 -3.71 -7.50 2.46
N GLU A 61 -3.10 -6.66 3.28
CA GLU A 61 -2.27 -5.54 2.87
C GLU A 61 -0.84 -6.04 2.58
N ILE A 62 -0.33 -5.76 1.39
CA ILE A 62 1.03 -6.13 0.99
C ILE A 62 1.79 -4.86 0.61
N LEU A 63 2.88 -4.62 1.32
CA LEU A 63 3.77 -3.49 1.11
C LEU A 63 5.02 -3.95 0.36
N TYR A 64 5.31 -3.33 -0.77
CA TYR A 64 6.54 -3.54 -1.51
C TYR A 64 7.42 -2.29 -1.46
N SER A 65 8.73 -2.49 -1.30
CA SER A 65 9.72 -1.43 -1.47
C SER A 65 10.03 -1.24 -2.95
N CYS A 66 9.87 -0.01 -3.47
CA CYS A 66 10.43 0.39 -4.77
C CYS A 66 11.59 1.40 -4.61
N GLY A 67 12.05 1.63 -3.37
CA GLY A 67 13.11 2.57 -2.98
C GLY A 67 12.63 3.53 -1.88
N THR A 68 13.45 4.51 -1.48
CA THR A 68 13.15 5.48 -0.40
C THR A 68 11.97 6.41 -0.69
N GLU A 69 11.49 6.49 -1.94
CA GLU A 69 10.44 7.44 -2.36
C GLU A 69 9.17 6.77 -2.90
N CYS A 70 9.12 5.44 -2.95
CA CYS A 70 8.08 4.73 -3.69
C CYS A 70 7.76 3.38 -3.03
N SER A 71 7.19 3.39 -1.84
CA SER A 71 6.49 2.20 -1.36
C SER A 71 5.21 2.01 -2.20
N ALA A 72 4.99 0.81 -2.71
CA ALA A 72 3.75 0.43 -3.37
C ALA A 72 2.95 -0.48 -2.44
N THR A 73 1.69 -0.12 -2.21
CA THR A 73 0.78 -0.91 -1.37
C THR A 73 -0.26 -1.57 -2.27
N TYR A 74 -0.46 -2.86 -2.06
CA TYR A 74 -1.48 -3.66 -2.72
C TYR A 74 -2.38 -4.29 -1.66
N PHE A 75 -3.61 -4.60 -2.05
CA PHE A 75 -4.56 -5.29 -1.20
C PHE A 75 -5.08 -6.53 -1.93
N ILE A 76 -5.16 -7.66 -1.22
CA ILE A 76 -5.95 -8.82 -1.63
C ILE A 76 -7.24 -8.79 -0.82
N LEU A 77 -8.36 -8.64 -1.50
CA LEU A 77 -9.70 -8.52 -0.90
C LEU A 77 -10.26 -9.89 -0.49
N PRO A 78 -11.33 -9.94 0.32
CA PRO A 78 -11.96 -11.20 0.74
C PRO A 78 -12.46 -12.08 -0.42
N ASP A 79 -12.86 -11.47 -1.54
CA ASP A 79 -13.26 -12.15 -2.78
C ASP A 79 -12.07 -12.60 -3.64
N ASN A 80 -10.84 -12.47 -3.10
CA ASN A 80 -9.55 -12.73 -3.75
C ASN A 80 -9.21 -11.81 -4.93
N SER A 81 -10.00 -10.77 -5.19
CA SER A 81 -9.59 -9.73 -6.12
C SER A 81 -8.47 -8.87 -5.54
N THR A 82 -7.72 -8.20 -6.41
CA THR A 82 -6.57 -7.37 -6.01
C THR A 82 -6.81 -5.90 -6.29
N SER A 83 -6.28 -5.04 -5.43
CA SER A 83 -6.39 -3.59 -5.51
C SER A 83 -5.03 -2.91 -5.39
N GLY A 84 -4.82 -1.80 -6.10
CA GLY A 84 -3.53 -1.10 -6.20
C GLY A 84 -2.79 -1.33 -7.53
N PRO A 85 -1.51 -0.89 -7.65
CA PRO A 85 -0.70 -0.28 -6.60
C PRO A 85 -1.18 1.09 -6.16
N TYR A 86 -1.09 1.34 -4.86
CA TYR A 86 -1.19 2.68 -4.29
C TYR A 86 0.20 3.17 -3.87
N SER A 87 0.56 4.38 -4.30
CA SER A 87 1.72 5.10 -3.76
C SER A 87 1.57 5.33 -2.26
N LEU A 88 2.67 5.61 -1.56
CA LEU A 88 2.77 5.96 -0.12
C LEU A 88 1.41 6.14 0.58
N VAL A 89 0.89 5.03 1.10
CA VAL A 89 -0.37 4.98 1.85
C VAL A 89 -0.08 5.42 3.28
N THR A 90 -0.79 6.43 3.77
CA THR A 90 -0.54 7.01 5.10
C THR A 90 -1.62 6.66 6.11
N SER A 91 -2.83 6.33 5.64
CA SER A 91 -3.96 5.97 6.49
C SER A 91 -4.94 5.12 5.69
N ILE A 92 -5.54 4.12 6.33
CA ILE A 92 -6.44 3.16 5.70
C ILE A 92 -7.68 3.04 6.57
N ASP A 93 -8.86 3.16 5.95
CA ASP A 93 -10.15 2.86 6.55
C ASP A 93 -10.65 1.51 6.01
N TYR A 94 -10.36 0.46 6.77
CA TYR A 94 -10.74 -0.91 6.41
C TYR A 94 -12.25 -1.14 6.43
N GLU A 95 -13.00 -0.40 7.24
CA GLU A 95 -14.46 -0.55 7.33
C GLU A 95 -15.15 0.06 6.10
N LYS A 96 -14.60 1.15 5.58
CA LYS A 96 -15.14 1.85 4.40
C LYS A 96 -14.48 1.45 3.09
N GLY A 97 -13.41 0.66 3.15
CA GLY A 97 -12.66 0.25 1.96
C GLY A 97 -11.97 1.42 1.26
N THR A 98 -11.55 2.45 2.01
CA THR A 98 -10.87 3.63 1.46
C THR A 98 -9.48 3.81 2.06
N LEU A 99 -8.63 4.55 1.37
CA LEU A 99 -7.30 4.87 1.86
C LEU A 99 -6.85 6.25 1.40
N LEU A 100 -5.91 6.81 2.14
CA LEU A 100 -5.23 8.05 1.80
C LEU A 100 -3.81 7.75 1.31
N SER A 101 -3.52 8.26 0.11
CA SER A 101 -2.24 8.11 -0.56
C SER A 101 -1.63 9.47 -0.86
N LEU A 102 -0.31 9.56 -0.75
CA LEU A 102 0.44 10.75 -1.08
C LEU A 102 1.28 10.55 -2.35
N SER A 103 1.31 11.58 -3.18
CA SER A 103 2.22 11.69 -4.31
C SER A 103 2.73 13.12 -4.40
N LYS A 104 3.90 13.33 -5.00
CA LYS A 104 4.59 14.62 -5.27
C LYS A 104 4.02 15.84 -4.52
N ASN A 105 2.91 16.43 -4.95
CA ASN A 105 2.26 17.57 -4.30
C ASN A 105 0.73 17.38 -4.15
N GLU A 106 0.28 16.14 -4.04
CA GLU A 106 -1.12 15.76 -4.09
C GLU A 106 -1.48 14.77 -2.99
N ILE A 107 -2.60 15.03 -2.33
CA ILE A 107 -3.28 14.11 -1.43
C ILE A 107 -4.39 13.43 -2.23
N ARG A 108 -4.40 12.09 -2.25
CA ARG A 108 -5.37 11.30 -3.02
C ARG A 108 -6.13 10.36 -2.10
N LEU A 109 -7.45 10.43 -2.13
CA LEU A 109 -8.35 9.47 -1.51
C LEU A 109 -8.74 8.43 -2.54
N PHE A 110 -8.51 7.15 -2.26
CA PHE A 110 -8.90 6.04 -3.13
C PHE A 110 -9.92 5.14 -2.45
N ARG A 111 -10.74 4.45 -3.26
CA ARG A 111 -11.48 3.26 -2.83
C ARG A 111 -10.69 2.03 -3.24
N PHE A 112 -10.31 1.21 -2.27
CA PHE A 112 -9.63 -0.05 -2.53
C PHE A 112 -10.57 -1.25 -2.46
N ALA A 113 -11.75 -1.10 -1.82
CA ALA A 113 -12.80 -2.12 -1.75
C ALA A 113 -14.22 -1.50 -1.87
N PRO A 114 -14.98 -1.75 -2.96
CA PRO A 114 -14.52 -2.36 -4.20
C PRO A 114 -13.39 -1.55 -4.85
N ALA A 115 -12.47 -2.24 -5.52
CA ALA A 115 -11.30 -1.62 -6.12
C ALA A 115 -11.68 -0.63 -7.23
N GLU A 116 -11.31 0.65 -7.06
CA GLU A 116 -11.42 1.67 -8.10
C GLU A 116 -10.03 2.10 -8.58
N LYS A 117 -9.88 2.29 -9.90
CA LYS A 117 -8.58 2.65 -10.51
C LYS A 117 -8.21 4.11 -10.28
N SER A 118 -9.20 5.00 -10.15
CA SER A 118 -9.02 6.43 -9.99
C SER A 118 -9.22 6.87 -8.55
N ALA A 119 -8.57 7.97 -8.16
CA ALA A 119 -8.84 8.61 -6.88
C ALA A 119 -10.28 9.14 -6.87
N ILE A 120 -10.99 8.92 -5.76
CA ILE A 120 -12.30 9.50 -5.49
C ILE A 120 -12.16 11.03 -5.33
N LYS A 121 -11.07 11.45 -4.68
CA LYS A 121 -10.75 12.86 -4.43
C LYS A 121 -9.25 13.09 -4.52
N SER A 122 -8.90 14.23 -5.10
CA SER A 122 -7.55 14.67 -5.36
C SER A 122 -7.38 16.12 -4.93
N ILE A 123 -6.43 16.39 -4.03
CA ILE A 123 -6.17 17.74 -3.52
C ILE A 123 -4.71 18.09 -3.81
N HIS A 124 -4.52 19.07 -4.70
CA HIS A 124 -3.20 19.63 -4.95
C HIS A 124 -2.86 20.65 -3.87
N VAL A 125 -1.69 20.49 -3.26
CA VAL A 125 -1.19 21.39 -2.23
C VAL A 125 0.03 22.16 -2.74
N LYS A 126 0.17 23.40 -2.25
CA LYS A 126 1.35 24.22 -2.55
C LYS A 126 2.49 23.85 -1.61
N ILE A 127 3.56 23.30 -2.17
CA ILE A 127 4.82 22.98 -1.50
C ILE A 127 5.98 23.59 -2.30
N PRO A 128 7.19 23.73 -1.71
CA PRO A 128 8.35 24.23 -2.44
C PRO A 128 8.69 23.33 -3.64
N GLU A 129 9.16 23.91 -4.74
CA GLU A 129 9.41 23.21 -6.01
C GLU A 129 10.40 22.04 -5.88
N ASN A 130 11.38 22.15 -4.98
CA ASN A 130 12.40 21.14 -4.72
C ASN A 130 12.03 20.18 -3.58
N SER A 131 10.73 19.93 -3.36
CA SER A 131 10.24 19.08 -2.28
C SER A 131 9.07 18.22 -2.75
N THR A 132 8.80 17.15 -1.99
CA THR A 132 7.58 16.35 -2.13
C THR A 132 6.71 16.50 -0.89
N LEU A 133 5.42 16.23 -1.01
CA LEU A 133 4.46 16.20 0.08
C LEU A 133 4.79 15.07 1.06
N PRO A 134 5.12 13.84 0.62
CA PRO A 134 5.72 12.82 1.48
C PRO A 134 6.84 13.32 2.39
N SER A 135 7.83 14.06 1.86
CA SER A 135 8.96 14.55 2.66
C SER A 135 8.60 15.68 3.62
N ARG A 136 7.40 16.26 3.48
CA ARG A 136 6.88 17.36 4.31
C ARG A 136 5.73 16.93 5.20
N LEU A 137 5.35 15.65 5.17
CA LEU A 137 4.33 15.10 6.05
C LEU A 137 4.80 15.24 7.50
N VAL A 138 3.93 15.80 8.34
CA VAL A 138 4.15 15.90 9.79
C VAL A 138 3.36 14.80 10.49
N ASP A 139 2.13 14.57 10.05
CA ASP A 139 1.22 13.60 10.65
C ASP A 139 0.10 13.21 9.68
N SER A 140 -0.42 11.99 9.82
CA SER A 140 -1.57 11.48 9.07
C SER A 140 -2.37 10.56 9.98
N GLN A 141 -3.64 10.85 10.16
CA GLN A 141 -4.51 10.11 11.06
C GLN A 141 -5.86 9.83 10.41
N LEU A 142 -6.48 8.74 10.87
CA LEU A 142 -7.88 8.41 10.60
C LEU A 142 -8.63 8.39 11.94
N SER A 143 -9.72 9.14 12.02
CA SER A 143 -10.62 9.11 13.19
C SER A 143 -12.06 9.29 12.72
N ASN A 144 -12.98 8.42 13.17
CA ASN A 144 -14.39 8.44 12.78
C ASN A 144 -14.58 8.59 11.26
N HIS A 145 -13.90 7.74 10.47
CA HIS A 145 -13.89 7.75 9.01
C HIS A 145 -13.43 9.07 8.35
N THR A 146 -12.89 10.00 9.13
CA THR A 146 -12.36 11.27 8.65
C THR A 146 -10.85 11.22 8.65
N TYR A 147 -10.26 11.48 7.48
CA TYR A 147 -8.82 11.58 7.34
C TYR A 147 -8.36 12.97 7.74
N SER A 148 -7.27 13.05 8.49
CA SER A 148 -6.59 14.30 8.82
C SER A 148 -5.12 14.19 8.43
N ILE A 149 -4.67 15.07 7.55
CA ILE A 149 -3.26 15.20 7.19
C ILE A 149 -2.73 16.54 7.65
N THR A 150 -1.57 16.52 8.28
CA THR A 150 -0.81 17.73 8.60
C THR A 150 0.53 17.68 7.90
N TYR A 151 0.87 18.75 7.17
CA TYR A 151 2.12 18.87 6.42
C TYR A 151 2.71 20.27 6.56
N LYS A 152 3.98 20.44 6.18
CA LYS A 152 4.60 21.77 6.07
C LYS A 152 4.30 22.39 4.72
N ASP A 153 3.66 23.56 4.67
CA ASP A 153 3.38 24.30 3.44
C ASP A 153 4.64 24.91 2.80
N ALA A 154 4.47 25.64 1.68
CA ALA A 154 5.55 26.35 1.01
C ALA A 154 6.28 27.39 1.90
N SER A 155 5.61 27.94 2.90
CA SER A 155 6.16 28.87 3.89
C SER A 155 6.69 28.16 5.14
N ASN A 156 6.81 26.83 5.11
CA ASN A 156 7.27 26.00 6.22
C ASN A 156 6.36 26.01 7.46
N ARG A 157 5.10 26.44 7.31
CA ARG A 157 4.09 26.41 8.38
C ARG A 157 3.37 25.08 8.37
N LYS A 158 2.93 24.61 9.54
CA LYS A 158 2.06 23.44 9.63
C LYS A 158 0.68 23.80 9.08
N THR A 159 0.20 23.01 8.13
CA THR A 159 -1.14 23.13 7.53
C THR A 159 -1.82 21.78 7.61
N SER A 160 -3.08 21.80 8.02
CA SER A 160 -3.89 20.59 8.17
C SER A 160 -5.05 20.60 7.18
N ILE A 161 -5.34 19.44 6.59
CA ILE A 161 -6.48 19.21 5.70
C ILE A 161 -7.24 18.02 6.25
N THR A 162 -8.55 18.18 6.38
CA THR A 162 -9.48 17.09 6.68
C THR A 162 -10.20 16.64 5.42
N ILE A 163 -10.39 15.34 5.28
CA ILE A 163 -11.11 14.73 4.18
C ILE A 163 -12.13 13.76 4.76
N GLU A 164 -13.38 14.16 4.66
CA GLU A 164 -14.54 13.31 4.90
C GLU A 164 -14.81 12.46 3.65
N GLN A 165 -15.35 11.26 3.86
CA GLN A 165 -15.66 10.29 2.82
C GLN A 165 -17.03 10.53 2.19
#